data_AF-A0A3D8TX39-F1
#
_entry.id   AF-A0A3D8TX39-F1
#
_cell.length_a   1.000
_cell.length_b   1.000
_cell.length_c   1.000
_cell.angle_alpha   90.00
_cell.angle_beta   90.00
_cell.angle_gamma   90.00
#
_symmetry.space_group_name_H-M   'P 1'
#
loop_
_entity.id
_entity.type
_entity.pdbx_description
1 polymer ?
#
loop_
_entity_poly.entity_id
_entity_poly.type
_entity_poly.pdbx_seq_one_letter_code
_entity_poly.pdbx_strand_id
1 'polypeptide(L)' 'LGGEGATHAWVEVYQDGRWVGLDPTHNRLVDDSYITIAHGRDYRDCMLDIGIFSGYNVQQSQWVNASVHEQVA' A
#
# COMPACT_ATOMS: atom_id res chain seq x y z
N LEU A 1 -12.31 -10.51 6.43
CA LEU A 1 -12.57 -9.11 6.03
C LEU A 1 -11.78 -8.89 4.76
N GLY A 2 -12.45 -8.62 3.63
CA GLY A 2 -11.77 -8.43 2.35
C GLY A 2 -11.23 -7.00 2.23
N GLY A 3 -10.00 -6.84 1.77
CA GLY A 3 -9.45 -5.53 1.42
C GLY A 3 -10.20 -4.95 0.22
N GLU A 4 -10.49 -3.64 0.25
CA GLU A 4 -11.08 -2.93 -0.88
C GLU A 4 -10.11 -2.91 -2.07
N GLY A 5 -10.66 -2.98 -3.29
CA GLY A 5 -9.94 -3.35 -4.53
C GLY A 5 -8.94 -2.34 -5.09
N ALA A 6 -8.30 -1.52 -4.26
CA ALA A 6 -7.20 -0.63 -4.65
C ALA A 6 -6.16 -0.54 -3.54
N THR A 7 -4.90 -0.33 -3.92
CA THR A 7 -3.83 -0.02 -2.97
C THR A 7 -3.97 1.40 -2.44
N HIS A 8 -3.56 1.60 -1.19
CA HIS A 8 -3.51 2.91 -0.55
C HIS A 8 -2.08 3.30 -0.18
N ALA A 9 -1.83 4.60 0.03
CA ALA A 9 -0.53 5.12 0.42
C ALA A 9 -0.67 6.13 1.56
N TRP A 10 0.32 6.14 2.45
CA TRP A 10 0.45 7.08 3.56
C TRP A 10 1.91 7.54 3.68
N VAL A 11 2.18 8.44 4.63
CA VAL A 11 3.54 8.87 4.96
C VAL A 11 3.88 8.48 6.40
N GLU A 12 5.15 8.24 6.67
CA GLU A 12 5.62 7.91 8.01
C GLU A 12 6.65 8.94 8.48
N VAL A 13 6.60 9.29 9.77
CA VAL A 13 7.57 10.17 10.41
C VAL A 13 8.34 9.37 11.45
N TYR A 14 9.67 9.46 11.42
CA TYR A 14 10.49 8.86 12.47
C TYR A 14 10.53 9.79 13.69
N GLN A 15 10.00 9.31 14.80
CA GLN A 15 9.94 10.05 16.05
C GLN A 15 10.14 9.10 17.23
N ASP A 16 10.94 9.51 18.22
CA ASP A 16 11.14 8.79 19.49
C ASP A 16 11.52 7.30 19.30
N GLY A 17 12.36 7.01 18.30
CA GLY A 17 12.86 5.66 18.06
C GLY A 17 11.97 4.78 17.17
N ARG A 18 10.83 5.29 16.68
CA ARG A 18 9.88 4.52 15.85
C ARG A 18 9.33 5.30 14.66
N TRP A 19 8.85 4.57 13.67
CA TRP A 19 8.05 5.13 12.58
C TRP A 19 6.59 5.31 13.02
N VAL A 20 6.01 6.46 12.73
CA VAL A 20 4.62 6.79 13.01
C VAL A 20 3.92 7.09 11.70
N GLY A 21 2.97 6.24 11.30
CA GLY A 21 2.20 6.40 10.08
C GLY A 21 1.07 7.43 10.18
N LEU A 22 0.97 8.28 9.17
CA LEU A 22 -0.01 9.35 9.03
C LEU A 22 -0.75 9.19 7.70
N ASP A 23 -2.06 9.03 7.76
CA ASP A 23 -2.93 9.01 6.59
C ASP A 23 -3.67 10.36 6.44
N PRO A 24 -3.14 11.29 5.63
CA PRO A 24 -3.76 12.60 5.45
C PRO A 24 -5.06 12.53 4.64
N THR A 25 -5.25 11.49 3.83
CA THR A 25 -6.47 11.35 3.00
C THR A 25 -7.68 10.99 3.86
N HIS A 26 -7.45 10.24 4.93
CA HIS A 26 -8.49 9.84 5.88
C HIS A 26 -8.40 10.57 7.23
N ASN A 27 -7.49 11.54 7.36
CA ASN A 27 -7.25 12.34 8.56
C ASN A 27 -7.10 11.50 9.84
N ARG A 28 -6.28 10.44 9.78
CA ARG A 28 -6.08 9.50 10.90
C ARG A 28 -4.65 8.99 10.97
N LEU A 29 -4.31 8.38 12.11
CA LEU A 29 -3.10 7.57 12.24
C LEU A 29 -3.29 6.23 11.56
N VAL A 30 -2.21 5.67 11.03
CA VAL A 30 -2.18 4.29 10.53
C VAL A 30 -2.25 3.34 11.72
N ASP A 31 -3.12 2.34 11.62
CA ASP A 31 -3.34 1.31 12.62
C ASP A 31 -3.35 -0.09 11.97
N ASP A 32 -3.74 -1.10 12.74
CA ASP A 32 -3.73 -2.51 12.32
C ASP A 32 -4.75 -2.83 11.19
N SER A 33 -5.56 -1.86 10.74
CA SER A 33 -6.42 -2.01 9.56
C SER A 33 -5.68 -1.82 8.23
N TYR A 34 -4.42 -1.36 8.27
CA TYR A 34 -3.57 -1.18 7.10
C TYR A 34 -2.56 -2.33 6.99
N ILE A 35 -2.29 -2.78 5.77
CA ILE A 35 -1.26 -3.79 5.47
C ILE A 35 -0.17 -3.14 4.63
N THR A 36 1.03 -3.05 5.19
CA THR A 36 2.21 -2.51 4.49
C THR A 36 2.75 -3.53 3.50
N ILE A 37 2.81 -3.16 2.23
CA ILE A 37 3.40 -3.98 1.16
C ILE A 37 4.70 -3.38 0.58
N ALA A 38 4.95 -2.09 0.81
CA ALA A 38 6.17 -1.38 0.42
C ALA A 38 6.42 -0.19 1.36
N HIS A 39 7.68 0.20 1.53
CA HIS A 39 8.12 1.40 2.26
C HIS A 39 9.32 2.00 1.52
N GLY A 40 9.34 3.33 1.36
CA GLY A 40 10.37 4.01 0.61
C GLY A 40 10.33 5.52 0.79
N ARG A 41 11.31 6.24 0.22
CA ARG A 41 11.41 7.70 0.40
C ARG A 41 10.35 8.45 -0.41
N ASP A 42 9.99 7.90 -1.56
CA ASP A 42 8.98 8.44 -2.46
C ASP A 42 8.32 7.33 -3.29
N TYR A 43 7.42 7.72 -4.20
CA TYR A 43 6.71 6.80 -5.09
C TYR A 43 7.62 5.81 -5.83
N ARG A 44 8.85 6.21 -6.20
CA ARG A 44 9.76 5.36 -6.99
C ARG A 44 10.25 4.16 -6.22
N ASP A 45 10.40 4.30 -4.91
CA ASP A 45 10.77 3.21 -4.02
C ASP A 45 9.57 2.29 -3.69
N CYS A 46 8.34 2.67 -4.10
CA CYS A 46 7.08 1.98 -3.77
C CYS A 46 6.17 1.71 -4.99
N MET A 47 6.72 1.74 -6.21
CA MET A 47 5.92 1.52 -7.42
C MET A 47 5.40 0.08 -7.47
N LEU A 48 4.10 -0.09 -7.69
CA LEU A 48 3.48 -1.40 -7.86
C LEU A 48 3.65 -1.96 -9.27
N ASP A 49 3.73 -1.08 -10.27
CA ASP A 49 3.96 -1.43 -11.67
C ASP A 49 4.95 -0.44 -12.28
N ILE A 50 5.94 -0.96 -13.00
CA ILE A 50 7.01 -0.20 -13.63
C ILE A 50 7.35 -0.84 -14.98
N GLY A 51 7.33 -0.04 -16.05
CA GLY A 51 7.70 -0.51 -17.37
C GLY A 51 7.07 0.28 -18.50
N ILE A 52 7.21 -0.25 -19.71
CA ILE A 52 6.62 0.31 -20.93
C ILE A 52 5.71 -0.76 -21.53
N PHE A 53 4.44 -0.41 -21.70
CA PHE A 53 3.48 -1.20 -22.45
C PHE A 53 3.39 -0.65 -23.88
N SER A 54 3.74 -1.43 -24.90
CA SER A 54 3.74 -0.97 -26.31
C SER A 54 3.16 -2.01 -27.29
N GLY A 55 2.48 -1.53 -28.34
CA GLY A 55 1.77 -2.34 -29.34
C GLY A 55 0.43 -1.73 -29.76
N TYR A 56 -0.27 -2.33 -30.72
CA TYR A 56 -1.66 -1.95 -31.07
C TYR A 56 -2.63 -2.62 -30.09
N ASN A 57 -3.53 -1.82 -29.49
CA ASN A 57 -4.55 -2.27 -28.53
C ASN A 57 -4.02 -2.87 -27.21
N VAL A 58 -3.09 -2.17 -26.55
CA VAL A 58 -2.62 -2.55 -25.21
C VAL A 58 -3.66 -2.19 -24.15
N GLN A 59 -4.01 -3.16 -23.30
CA GLN A 59 -4.87 -2.96 -22.13
C GLN A 59 -4.14 -3.45 -20.87
N GLN A 60 -4.33 -2.73 -19.76
CA GLN A 60 -3.81 -3.10 -18.45
C GLN A 60 -5.01 -3.17 -17.48
N SER A 61 -5.05 -4.20 -16.65
CA SER A 61 -6.01 -4.33 -15.56
C SER A 61 -5.28 -4.76 -14.30
N GLN A 62 -5.54 -4.06 -13.20
CA GLN A 62 -5.01 -4.40 -11.89
C GLN A 62 -6.16 -4.68 -10.93
N TRP A 63 -5.95 -5.67 -10.08
CA TRP A 63 -6.82 -6.00 -8.97
C TRP A 63 -5.94 -6.36 -7.78
N VAL A 64 -6.41 -6.01 -6.59
CA VAL A 64 -5.69 -6.24 -5.33
C VAL A 64 -6.61 -7.06 -4.43
N ASN A 65 -6.06 -8.10 -3.82
CA ASN A 65 -6.74 -8.89 -2.81
C ASN A 65 -5.76 -9.18 -1.67
N ALA A 66 -6.18 -8.89 -0.44
CA ALA A 66 -5.45 -9.21 0.76
C ALA A 66 -6.37 -10.00 1.71
N SER A 67 -5.84 -11.10 2.25
CA SER A 67 -6.52 -11.91 3.27
C SER A 67 -5.61 -12.11 4.48
N VAL A 68 -6.19 -11.94 5.67
CA VAL A 68 -5.52 -12.14 6.95
C VAL A 68 -6.17 -13.33 7.64
N HIS A 69 -5.34 -14.28 8.09
CA HIS A 69 -5.78 -15.48 8.80
C HIS A 69 -5.06 -15.53 10.14
N GLU A 70 -5.82 -15.72 11.22
CA GLU A 70 -5.25 -16.03 12.52
C GLU A 70 -4.88 -17.51 12.56
N GLN A 71 -3.63 -17.80 12.93
CA GLN A 71 -3.19 -19.17 13.13
C GLN A 71 -3.41 -19.54 14.60
N VAL A 72 -4.49 -20.29 14.86
CA VAL A 72 -4.77 -20.86 16.18
C VAL A 72 -3.88 -22.08 16.37
N ALA A 73 -3.18 -22.14 17.50
CA ALA A 73 -2.30 -23.26 17.89
C ALA A 73 -3.09 -24.55 18.17
#